data_AF-A0A0K8RJL5-F1
#
_entry.id   AF-A0A0K8RJL5-F1
#
_cell.length_a   1.000
_cell.length_b   1.000
_cell.length_c   1.000
_cell.angle_alpha   90.00
_cell.angle_beta   90.00
_cell.angle_gamma   90.00
#
_symmetry.space_group_name_H-M   'P 1'
#
loop_
_entity.id
_entity.type
_entity.pdbx_description
1 polymer ?
#
loop_
_entity_poly.entity_id
_entity_poly.type
_entity_poly.pdbx_seq_one_letter_code
_entity_poly.pdbx_strand_id
1 'polypeptide(L)'
;MMLTLSVVLLATFDYIHANQCSTGLSDYMKTKCTGFTRPKLTYTGFSGCSFTCTGKNAQGQPQSTMHNLEDGLPCGPCQQCCNGRCTPVSFKSYNPFSWKSCAD
;
A
#
# COMPACT_ATOMS: atom_id res chain seq x y z
N MET A 1 36.23 -10.92 -7.97
CA MET A 1 35.16 -9.94 -8.27
C MET A 1 33.78 -10.61 -8.24
N MET A 2 33.45 -11.28 -7.12
CA MET A 2 32.16 -11.96 -6.92
C MET A 2 31.19 -11.08 -6.12
N LEU A 3 31.71 -10.29 -5.18
CA LEU A 3 30.95 -9.37 -4.33
C LEU A 3 30.14 -8.33 -5.12
N THR A 4 30.70 -7.79 -6.21
CA THR A 4 30.01 -6.78 -7.03
C THR A 4 28.79 -7.35 -7.74
N LEU A 5 28.88 -8.58 -8.27
CA LEU A 5 27.75 -9.28 -8.88
C LEU A 5 26.66 -9.63 -7.86
N SER A 6 27.04 -10.09 -6.67
CA SER A 6 26.08 -10.39 -5.59
C SER A 6 25.30 -9.15 -5.13
N VAL A 7 25.97 -8.00 -4.99
CA VAL A 7 25.32 -6.73 -4.60
C VAL A 7 24.33 -6.26 -5.67
N VAL A 8 24.68 -6.40 -6.95
CA VAL A 8 23.77 -6.04 -8.05
C VAL A 8 22.52 -6.92 -8.06
N LEU A 9 22.68 -8.24 -7.87
CA LEU A 9 21.53 -9.15 -7.82
C LEU A 9 20.56 -8.83 -6.67
N LEU A 10 21.08 -8.52 -5.48
CA LEU A 10 20.27 -8.17 -4.30
C LEU A 10 19.45 -6.90 -4.55
N ALA A 11 20.09 -5.83 -5.05
CA ALA A 11 19.41 -4.58 -5.36
C ALA A 11 18.30 -4.77 -6.41
N THR A 12 18.53 -5.62 -7.42
CA THR A 12 17.49 -5.92 -8.42
C THR A 12 16.33 -6.73 -7.83
N PHE A 13 16.61 -7.64 -6.90
CA PHE A 13 15.58 -8.45 -6.25
C PHE A 13 14.69 -7.59 -5.35
N ASP A 14 15.30 -6.72 -4.53
CA ASP A 14 14.58 -5.78 -3.67
C ASP A 14 13.71 -4.82 -4.49
N TYR A 15 14.22 -4.34 -5.63
CA TYR A 15 13.47 -3.49 -6.56
C TYR A 15 12.25 -4.21 -7.15
N ILE A 16 12.40 -5.47 -7.59
CA ILE A 16 11.29 -6.25 -8.14
C ILE A 16 10.22 -6.49 -7.07
N HIS A 17 10.62 -6.83 -5.84
CA HIS A 17 9.68 -7.06 -4.73
C HIS A 17 8.95 -5.78 -4.35
N ALA A 18 9.66 -4.66 -4.24
CA ALA A 18 9.05 -3.36 -3.97
C ALA A 18 8.02 -3.00 -5.05
N ASN A 19 8.34 -3.22 -6.33
CA ASN A 19 7.45 -2.94 -7.44
C ASN A 19 6.21 -3.86 -7.47
N GLN A 20 6.37 -5.13 -7.15
CA GLN A 20 5.25 -6.07 -7.01
C GLN A 20 4.32 -5.66 -5.87
N CYS A 21 4.88 -5.27 -4.72
CA CYS A 21 4.13 -4.81 -3.57
C CYS A 21 3.33 -3.53 -3.87
N SER A 22 3.98 -2.53 -4.49
CA SER A 22 3.30 -1.28 -4.86
C SER A 22 2.20 -1.51 -5.91
N THR A 23 2.43 -2.41 -6.86
CA THR A 23 1.43 -2.78 -7.87
C THR A 23 0.22 -3.46 -7.21
N GLY A 24 0.47 -4.47 -6.37
CA GLY A 24 -0.59 -5.19 -5.65
C GLY A 24 -1.41 -4.27 -4.74
N LEU A 25 -0.77 -3.34 -4.04
CA LEU A 25 -1.46 -2.35 -3.20
C LEU A 25 -2.33 -1.40 -4.03
N SER A 26 -1.80 -0.89 -5.15
CA SER A 26 -2.57 -0.06 -6.08
C SER A 26 -3.80 -0.80 -6.61
N ASP A 27 -3.65 -2.07 -6.99
CA ASP A 27 -4.74 -2.87 -7.54
C ASP A 27 -5.80 -3.21 -6.49
N TYR A 28 -5.39 -3.45 -5.24
CA TYR A 28 -6.31 -3.54 -4.11
C TYR A 28 -7.16 -2.26 -3.96
N MET A 29 -6.54 -1.08 -3.95
CA MET A 29 -7.26 0.20 -3.83
C MET A 29 -8.24 0.42 -4.99
N LYS A 30 -7.81 0.15 -6.24
CA LYS A 30 -8.67 0.24 -7.44
C LYS A 30 -9.85 -0.71 -7.36
N THR A 31 -9.61 -1.95 -6.92
CA THR A 31 -10.67 -2.97 -6.76
C THR A 31 -11.67 -2.54 -5.69
N LYS A 32 -11.21 -1.99 -4.57
CA LYS A 32 -12.07 -1.44 -3.52
C LYS A 32 -12.92 -0.28 -4.03
N CYS A 33 -12.35 0.67 -4.79
CA CYS A 33 -13.10 1.79 -5.35
C CYS A 33 -14.14 1.36 -6.39
N THR A 34 -13.80 0.39 -7.23
CA THR A 34 -14.70 -0.02 -8.32
C THR A 34 -15.83 -0.91 -7.84
N GLY A 35 -15.61 -1.72 -6.80
CA GLY A 35 -16.62 -2.55 -6.13
C GLY A 35 -17.43 -3.47 -7.06
N PHE A 36 -18.32 -4.25 -6.48
CA PHE A 36 -19.32 -5.03 -7.24
C PHE A 36 -20.69 -4.34 -7.29
N THR A 37 -20.91 -3.33 -6.46
CA THR A 37 -22.17 -2.60 -6.32
C THR A 37 -22.08 -1.22 -6.98
N ARG A 38 -23.20 -0.71 -7.50
CA ARG A 38 -23.29 0.66 -8.04
C ARG A 38 -23.50 1.67 -6.89
N PRO A 39 -23.00 2.90 -7.00
CA PRO A 39 -22.20 3.46 -8.10
C PRO A 39 -20.75 2.98 -8.09
N LYS A 40 -20.18 2.74 -9.28
CA LYS A 40 -18.74 2.44 -9.41
C LYS A 40 -17.96 3.74 -9.27
N LEU A 41 -17.05 3.79 -8.31
CA LEU A 41 -16.13 4.91 -8.14
C LEU A 41 -14.76 4.55 -8.71
N THR A 42 -13.94 5.55 -8.97
CA THR A 42 -12.60 5.41 -9.53
C THR A 42 -11.58 5.86 -8.49
N TYR A 43 -10.49 5.09 -8.35
CA TYR A 43 -9.36 5.49 -7.53
C TYR A 43 -8.75 6.80 -8.05
N THR A 44 -8.52 7.75 -7.15
CA THR A 44 -7.96 9.07 -7.51
C THR A 44 -6.65 9.39 -6.81
N GLY A 45 -6.40 8.80 -5.65
CA GLY A 45 -5.17 9.06 -4.93
C GLY A 45 -5.11 8.38 -3.58
N PHE A 46 -3.91 8.34 -3.04
CA PHE A 46 -3.55 7.73 -1.78
C PHE A 46 -2.63 8.69 -1.02
N SER A 47 -2.87 8.88 0.27
CA SER A 47 -2.04 9.70 1.15
C SER A 47 -2.09 9.17 2.58
N GLY A 48 -0.93 9.10 3.24
CA GLY A 48 -0.83 8.53 4.57
C GLY A 48 -1.29 7.07 4.59
N CYS A 49 -2.44 6.80 5.18
CA CYS A 49 -3.06 5.47 5.21
C CYS A 49 -4.47 5.47 4.64
N SER A 50 -4.81 6.45 3.81
CA SER A 50 -6.14 6.58 3.24
C SER A 50 -6.07 6.80 1.74
N PHE A 51 -7.04 6.26 1.02
CA PHE A 51 -7.21 6.46 -0.41
C PHE A 51 -8.60 6.99 -0.73
N THR A 52 -8.69 7.75 -1.82
CA THR A 52 -9.91 8.41 -2.25
C THR A 52 -10.46 7.76 -3.51
N CYS A 53 -11.75 7.48 -3.48
CA CYS A 53 -12.54 7.00 -4.61
C CYS A 53 -13.52 8.12 -5.02
N THR A 54 -13.55 8.52 -6.28
CA THR A 54 -14.47 9.55 -6.77
C THR A 54 -15.29 9.07 -7.96
N GLY A 55 -16.43 9.68 -8.19
CA GLY A 55 -17.30 9.34 -9.31
C GLY A 55 -18.63 10.07 -9.23
N LYS A 56 -19.67 9.43 -9.72
CA LYS A 56 -21.05 9.93 -9.64
C LYS A 56 -21.94 8.93 -8.91
N ASN A 57 -22.84 9.42 -8.08
CA ASN A 57 -23.86 8.58 -7.44
C ASN A 57 -24.96 8.15 -8.43
N ALA A 58 -25.95 7.39 -7.97
CA ALA A 58 -27.06 6.91 -8.80
C ALA A 58 -27.89 8.06 -9.41
N GLN A 59 -27.88 9.24 -8.79
CA GLN A 59 -28.54 10.47 -9.24
C GLN A 59 -27.65 11.31 -10.17
N GLY A 60 -26.45 10.84 -10.52
CA GLY A 60 -25.52 11.54 -11.40
C GLY A 60 -24.73 12.68 -10.74
N GLN A 61 -24.85 12.86 -9.41
CA GLN A 61 -24.14 13.90 -8.67
C GLN A 61 -22.72 13.45 -8.31
N PRO A 62 -21.74 14.36 -8.26
CA PRO A 62 -20.39 14.04 -7.80
C PRO A 62 -20.41 13.41 -6.40
N GLN A 63 -19.66 12.31 -6.25
CA GLN A 63 -19.47 11.62 -4.98
C GLN A 63 -17.98 11.36 -4.77
N SER A 64 -17.53 11.51 -3.53
CA SER A 64 -16.18 11.17 -3.08
C SER A 64 -16.28 10.37 -1.79
N THR A 65 -15.59 9.23 -1.72
CA THR A 65 -15.46 8.42 -0.51
C THR A 65 -14.00 8.20 -0.20
N MET A 66 -13.68 8.19 1.08
CA MET A 66 -12.33 7.94 1.58
C MET A 66 -12.33 6.63 2.36
N HIS A 67 -11.32 5.82 2.11
CA HIS A 67 -11.14 4.52 2.73
C HIS A 67 -9.78 4.45 3.38
N ASN A 68 -9.68 3.80 4.54
CA ASN A 68 -8.41 3.53 5.18
C ASN A 68 -7.82 2.21 4.65
N LEU A 69 -6.50 2.13 4.62
CA LEU A 69 -5.78 0.89 4.51
C LEU A 69 -5.88 0.11 5.82
N GLU A 70 -5.91 -1.21 5.69
CA GLU A 70 -5.79 -2.14 6.81
C GLU A 70 -4.43 -1.98 7.48
N ASP A 71 -4.38 -2.32 8.77
CA ASP A 71 -3.14 -2.27 9.53
C ASP A 71 -2.10 -3.26 8.98
N GLY A 72 -0.82 -2.88 9.05
CA GLY A 72 0.31 -3.61 8.48
C GLY A 72 0.56 -3.36 6.98
N LEU A 73 -0.38 -2.77 6.23
CA LEU A 73 -0.15 -2.44 4.82
C LEU A 73 0.90 -1.31 4.67
N PRO A 74 1.73 -1.36 3.61
CA PRO A 74 2.75 -0.35 3.41
C PRO A 74 2.14 0.99 3.00
N CYS A 75 2.64 2.07 3.58
CA CYS A 75 2.25 3.45 3.26
C CYS A 75 3.42 4.31 2.78
N GLY A 76 4.63 3.75 2.79
CA GLY A 76 5.85 4.41 2.38
C GLY A 76 7.08 3.53 2.61
N PRO A 77 8.28 3.99 2.22
CA PRO A 77 9.52 3.26 2.47
C PRO A 77 9.73 3.01 3.97
N CYS A 78 9.86 1.75 4.38
CA CYS A 78 10.01 1.35 5.78
C CYS A 78 8.89 1.88 6.69
N GLN A 79 7.67 2.01 6.17
CA GLN A 79 6.51 2.47 6.92
C GLN A 79 5.29 1.59 6.67
N GLN A 80 4.47 1.43 7.71
CA GLN A 80 3.23 0.67 7.68
C GLN A 80 2.07 1.47 8.28
N CYS A 81 0.86 1.16 7.85
CA CYS A 81 -0.36 1.68 8.45
C CYS A 81 -0.64 1.00 9.78
N CYS A 82 -0.84 1.80 10.82
CA CYS A 82 -1.30 1.34 12.12
C CYS A 82 -2.35 2.31 12.64
N ASN A 83 -3.56 1.84 12.93
CA ASN A 83 -4.69 2.65 13.38
C ASN A 83 -4.93 3.88 12.47
N GLY A 84 -4.84 3.67 11.15
CA GLY A 84 -5.02 4.74 10.15
C GLY A 84 -3.88 5.76 10.06
N ARG A 85 -2.74 5.54 10.73
CA ARG A 85 -1.57 6.41 10.66
C ARG A 85 -0.40 5.70 9.99
N CYS A 86 0.30 6.40 9.10
CA CYS A 86 1.53 5.90 8.52
C CYS A 86 2.67 6.04 9.53
N THR A 87 3.24 4.91 9.98
CA THR A 87 4.24 4.86 11.05
C THR A 87 5.48 4.08 10.62
N PRO A 88 6.67 4.42 11.12
CA PRO A 88 7.89 3.65 10.87
C PRO A 88 7.75 2.21 11.35
N VAL A 89 8.27 1.25 10.59
CA VAL A 89 8.38 -0.14 11.07
C VAL A 89 9.42 -0.23 12.18
N SER A 90 9.15 -1.04 13.21
CA SER A 90 10.12 -1.35 14.27
C SER A 90 10.76 -2.70 13.99
N PHE A 91 12.08 -2.75 13.89
CA PHE A 91 12.81 -4.01 13.73
C PHE A 91 12.96 -4.73 15.06
N LYS A 92 12.87 -6.06 15.06
CA LYS A 92 13.24 -6.87 16.24
C LYS A 92 14.77 -6.98 16.26
N SER A 93 15.39 -6.65 17.39
CA SER A 93 16.86 -6.52 17.55
C SER A 93 17.69 -7.75 17.13
N TYR A 94 17.07 -8.92 17.03
CA TYR A 94 17.75 -10.19 16.73
C TYR A 94 17.58 -10.67 15.28
N ASN A 95 16.69 -10.07 14.48
CA ASN A 95 16.54 -10.42 13.07
C ASN A 95 16.18 -9.18 12.22
N PRO A 96 17.13 -8.62 11.46
CA PRO A 96 16.90 -7.43 10.63
C PRO A 96 15.90 -7.66 9.49
N PHE A 97 15.59 -8.92 9.17
CA PHE A 97 14.58 -9.29 8.18
C PHE A 97 13.17 -9.44 8.75
N SER A 98 13.00 -9.23 10.06
CA SER A 98 11.67 -9.25 10.70
C SER A 98 11.38 -7.91 11.37
N TRP A 99 10.32 -7.26 10.92
CA TRP A 99 9.75 -6.11 11.61
C TRP A 99 8.51 -6.51 12.41
N LYS A 100 8.17 -5.70 13.41
CA LYS A 100 6.94 -5.81 14.16
C LYS A 100 5.81 -5.24 13.29
N SER A 101 4.99 -6.13 12.74
CA SER A 101 3.69 -5.74 12.17
C SER A 101 2.76 -5.24 13.27
N CYS A 102 1.88 -4.30 12.91
CA CYS A 102 0.73 -3.91 13.74
C CYS A 102 -0.59 -4.48 13.22
N ALA A 103 -0.54 -5.35 12.20
CA ALA A 103 -1.66 -6.23 11.87
C ALA A 103 -1.81 -7.29 12.98
N ASP A 104 -3.05 -7.49 13.45
CA ASP A 104 -3.42 -8.54 14.40
C ASP A 104 -3.45 -9.95 13.77
#